data_AF-A0A0L7K3C4-F1
#
_entry.id   AF-A0A0L7K3C4-F1
#
_cell.length_a   1.000
_cell.length_b   1.000
_cell.length_c   1.000
_cell.angle_alpha   90.00
_cell.angle_beta   90.00
_cell.angle_gamma   90.00
#
_symmetry.space_group_name_H-M   'P 1'
#
loop_
_entity.id
_entity.type
_entity.pdbx_description
1 polymer ?
#
loop_
_entity_poly.entity_id
_entity_poly.type
_entity_poly.pdbx_seq_one_letter_code
_entity_poly.pdbx_strand_id
1 'polypeptide(L)'
;MRRTSLTQFDMLVTFMEEGKARTYQQWGELTNLLNSDASGGEKIEEQWKKVWRDLKSNTKKKAARIHRAATQTGGGPALHARLSDLEERVLR
;
A
#
# COMPACT_ATOMS: atom_id res chain seq x y z
N MET A 1 9.09 17.39 -2.02
CA MET A 1 8.55 16.42 -1.04
C MET A 1 9.11 15.04 -1.36
N ARG A 2 9.80 14.38 -0.42
CA ARG A 2 10.30 13.01 -0.64
C ARG A 2 9.11 12.04 -0.79
N ARG A 3 9.21 11.11 -1.73
CA ARG A 3 8.20 10.05 -1.94
C ARG A 3 8.24 9.07 -0.78
N THR A 4 7.12 8.39 -0.53
CA THR A 4 7.07 7.28 0.42
C THR A 4 8.00 6.17 -0.06
N SER A 5 8.93 5.73 0.78
CA SER A 5 9.88 4.66 0.43
C SER A 5 9.23 3.28 0.49
N LEU A 6 9.87 2.26 -0.09
CA LEU A 6 9.43 0.87 0.03
C LEU A 6 9.41 0.41 1.49
N THR A 7 10.40 0.82 2.28
CA THR A 7 10.47 0.53 3.72
C THR A 7 9.28 1.14 4.46
N GLN A 8 8.91 2.40 4.16
CA GLN A 8 7.72 3.03 4.75
C GLN A 8 6.42 2.32 4.35
N PHE A 9 6.33 1.83 3.11
CA PHE A 9 5.18 1.01 2.71
C PHE A 9 5.13 -0.31 3.46
N ASP A 10 6.26 -1.00 3.62
CA ASP A 10 6.32 -2.26 4.34
C ASP A 10 5.95 -2.11 5.82
N MET A 11 6.50 -1.10 6.50
CA MET A 11 6.15 -0.76 7.88
C MET A 11 4.65 -0.46 8.03
N LEU A 12 4.09 0.33 7.10
CA LEU A 12 2.67 0.65 7.09
C LEU A 12 1.81 -0.60 6.91
N VAL A 13 2.15 -1.48 5.97
CA VAL A 13 1.39 -2.72 5.71
C VAL A 13 1.48 -3.67 6.90
N THR A 14 2.68 -3.89 7.44
CA THR A 14 2.91 -4.72 8.62
C THR A 14 2.06 -4.25 9.81
N PHE A 15 2.07 -2.95 10.10
CA PHE A 15 1.26 -2.37 11.17
C PHE A 15 -0.25 -2.60 10.99
N MET A 16 -0.72 -2.56 9.74
CA MET A 16 -2.13 -2.78 9.38
C MET A 16 -2.54 -4.24 9.53
N GLU A 17 -1.68 -5.18 9.11
CA GLU A 17 -1.90 -6.62 9.24
C GLU A 17 -2.00 -7.05 10.71
N GLU A 18 -1.22 -6.44 11.59
CA GLU A 18 -1.25 -6.72 13.03
C GLU A 18 -2.54 -6.19 13.72
N GLY A 19 -3.45 -5.54 12.99
CA GLY A 19 -4.68 -4.97 13.55
C GLY A 19 -4.41 -3.85 14.56
N LYS A 20 -3.21 -3.27 14.52
CA LYS A 20 -2.75 -2.23 15.44
C LYS A 20 -3.22 -0.83 15.03
N ALA A 21 -4.03 -0.66 13.98
CA ALA A 21 -4.47 0.68 13.51
C ALA A 21 -5.89 1.09 13.98
N ARG A 22 -6.34 0.59 15.14
CA ARG A 22 -7.73 0.73 15.62
C ARG A 22 -7.98 2.02 16.39
N THR A 23 -6.96 2.64 16.98
CA THR A 23 -7.10 3.85 17.80
C THR A 23 -6.29 5.01 17.25
N TYR A 24 -6.64 6.24 17.66
CA TYR A 24 -5.88 7.45 17.29
C TYR A 24 -4.44 7.42 17.82
N GLN A 25 -4.24 6.92 19.04
CA GLN A 25 -2.90 6.77 19.65
C GLN A 25 -1.98 5.89 18.81
N GLN A 26 -2.51 4.79 18.30
CA GLN A 26 -1.79 3.86 17.45
C GLN A 26 -1.34 4.49 16.11
N TRP A 27 -2.17 5.37 15.54
CA TRP A 27 -1.81 6.11 14.35
C TRP A 27 -0.72 7.17 14.59
N GLY A 28 -0.73 7.79 15.77
CA GLY A 28 0.34 8.69 16.21
C GLY A 28 1.70 7.97 16.34
N GLU A 29 1.72 6.81 16.99
CA GLU A 29 2.92 5.97 17.12
C GLU A 29 3.45 5.52 15.75
N LEU A 30 2.57 5.04 14.87
CA LEU A 30 2.92 4.66 13.51
C LEU A 30 3.49 5.85 12.73
N THR A 31 2.90 7.05 12.86
CA THR A 31 3.38 8.26 12.18
C THR A 31 4.81 8.60 12.60
N ASN A 32 5.10 8.53 13.90
CA ASN A 32 6.45 8.76 14.43
C ASN A 32 7.44 7.70 13.92
N LEU A 33 7.04 6.42 13.89
CA LEU A 33 7.87 5.34 13.36
C LEU A 33 8.16 5.49 11.86
N LEU A 34 7.16 5.88 11.07
CA LEU A 34 7.33 6.08 9.62
C LEU A 34 8.20 7.31 9.33
N ASN A 35 8.08 8.37 10.15
CA ASN A 35 8.85 9.60 9.98
C ASN A 35 10.29 9.47 10.49
N SER A 36 10.59 8.53 11.40
CA SER A 36 11.96 8.26 11.85
C SER A 36 12.79 7.52 10.79
N ASP A 37 12.14 6.95 9.76
CA ASP A 37 12.83 6.35 8.62
C ASP A 37 13.39 7.40 7.66
N ALA A 38 14.71 7.56 7.72
CA ALA A 38 15.48 8.49 6.89
C ALA A 38 15.41 8.20 5.39
N SER A 39 14.98 6.99 4.99
CA SER A 39 14.86 6.59 3.57
C SER A 39 13.68 7.24 2.86
N GLY A 40 12.72 7.78 3.62
CA GLY A 40 11.44 8.25 3.13
C GLY A 40 11.18 9.74 3.31
N GLY A 41 9.90 10.10 3.16
CA GLY A 41 9.42 11.44 3.44
C GLY A 41 8.58 11.48 4.71
N GLU A 42 8.75 12.53 5.50
CA GLU A 42 7.92 12.79 6.67
C GLU A 42 6.52 13.26 6.26
N LYS A 43 5.51 12.81 7.00
CA LYS A 43 4.10 13.12 6.78
C LYS A 43 3.34 13.18 8.11
N ILE A 44 2.25 13.94 8.11
CA ILE A 44 1.29 13.93 9.22
C ILE A 44 0.36 12.72 9.12
N GLU A 45 -0.33 12.42 10.22
CA GLU A 45 -1.22 11.26 10.35
C GLU A 45 -2.28 11.20 9.24
N GLU A 46 -2.91 12.31 8.89
CA GLU A 46 -3.95 12.39 7.84
C GLU A 46 -3.39 12.01 6.47
N GLN A 47 -2.13 12.38 6.22
CA GLN A 47 -1.42 12.02 5.00
C GLN A 47 -1.07 10.54 4.99
N TRP A 48 -0.67 9.94 6.12
CA TRP A 48 -0.46 8.48 6.22
C TRP A 48 -1.75 7.69 6.00
N LYS A 49 -2.87 8.14 6.59
CA LYS A 49 -4.20 7.58 6.32
C LYS A 49 -4.58 7.70 4.84
N LYS A 50 -4.19 8.78 4.17
CA LYS A 50 -4.37 8.92 2.72
C LYS A 50 -3.50 7.93 1.95
N VAL A 51 -2.21 7.82 2.28
CA VAL A 51 -1.28 6.85 1.66
C VAL A 51 -1.85 5.43 1.75
N TRP A 52 -2.38 5.04 2.90
CA TRP A 52 -3.01 3.73 3.08
C TRP A 52 -4.24 3.52 2.17
N ARG A 53 -5.14 4.51 2.11
CA ARG A 53 -6.33 4.46 1.24
C ARG A 53 -5.94 4.36 -0.23
N ASP A 54 -4.99 5.18 -0.66
CA ASP A 54 -4.50 5.20 -2.04
C ASP A 54 -3.81 3.88 -2.40
N LEU A 55 -3.00 3.33 -1.49
CA LEU A 55 -2.38 2.02 -1.65
C LEU A 55 -3.43 0.93 -1.87
N LYS A 56 -4.43 0.81 -0.99
CA LYS A 56 -5.54 -0.15 -1.18
C LYS A 56 -6.27 0.04 -2.51
N SER A 57 -6.60 1.28 -2.85
CA SER A 57 -7.35 1.60 -4.08
C SER A 57 -6.55 1.22 -5.33
N ASN A 58 -5.27 1.58 -5.38
CA ASN A 58 -4.39 1.29 -6.51
C ASN A 58 -4.14 -0.21 -6.65
N THR A 59 -3.93 -0.91 -5.53
CA THR A 59 -3.76 -2.36 -5.52
C THR A 59 -5.03 -3.06 -6.04
N LYS A 60 -6.23 -2.66 -5.58
CA LYS A 60 -7.50 -3.21 -6.09
C LYS A 60 -7.68 -2.97 -7.59
N LYS A 61 -7.36 -1.76 -8.08
CA LYS A 61 -7.40 -1.45 -9.52
C LYS A 61 -6.44 -2.31 -10.32
N LYS A 62 -5.22 -2.52 -9.80
CA LYS A 62 -4.22 -3.40 -10.43
C LYS A 62 -4.71 -4.84 -10.48
N ALA A 63 -5.23 -5.37 -9.38
CA ALA A 63 -5.81 -6.71 -9.32
C ALA A 63 -6.98 -6.88 -10.30
N ALA A 64 -7.90 -5.91 -10.36
CA ALA A 64 -9.02 -5.93 -11.30
C ALA A 64 -8.55 -5.90 -12.76
N ARG A 65 -7.50 -5.13 -13.07
CA ARG A 65 -6.90 -5.10 -14.41
C ARG A 65 -6.27 -6.44 -14.80
N ILE A 66 -5.54 -7.07 -13.86
CA ILE A 66 -4.95 -8.41 -14.06
C ILE A 66 -6.05 -9.44 -14.32
N HIS A 67 -7.10 -9.44 -13.48
CA HIS A 67 -8.23 -10.34 -13.64
C HIS A 67 -8.93 -10.15 -14.99
N ARG A 68 -9.24 -8.91 -15.38
CA ARG A 68 -9.86 -8.60 -16.68
C ARG A 68 -9.00 -9.10 -17.85
N ALA A 69 -7.69 -8.85 -17.80
CA ALA A 69 -6.77 -9.31 -18.83
C ALA A 69 -6.70 -10.85 -18.91
N ALA A 70 -6.75 -11.55 -17.78
CA ALA A 70 -6.79 -13.02 -17.76
C ALA A 70 -8.11 -13.59 -18.34
N THR A 71 -9.22 -12.86 -18.19
CA THR A 71 -10.54 -13.28 -18.70
C THR A 71 -10.85 -12.86 -20.13
N GLN A 72 -10.11 -11.91 -20.72
CA GLN A 72 -10.31 -11.51 -22.11
C GLN A 72 -9.58 -12.48 -23.04
N THR A 73 -10.33 -13.25 -23.83
CA THR A 73 -9.82 -14.19 -24.84
C THR A 73 -9.56 -13.57 -26.22
N GLY A 74 -9.63 -12.23 -26.35
CA GLY A 74 -9.48 -11.55 -27.63
C GLY A 74 -8.07 -11.02 -27.87
N GLY A 75 -7.24 -11.77 -28.61
CA GLY A 75 -6.13 -11.36 -29.51
C GLY A 75 -5.05 -10.35 -29.08
N GLY A 76 -5.18 -9.71 -27.91
CA GLY A 76 -4.24 -8.72 -27.39
C GLY A 76 -3.08 -9.38 -26.65
N PRO A 77 -1.93 -8.69 -26.53
CA PRO A 77 -0.76 -9.23 -25.84
C PRO A 77 -1.11 -9.60 -24.39
N ALA A 78 -0.69 -10.81 -23.99
CA ALA A 78 -0.91 -11.31 -22.64
C ALA A 78 -0.31 -10.34 -21.62
N LEU A 79 -1.16 -9.81 -20.73
CA LEU A 79 -0.71 -8.95 -19.65
C LEU A 79 -0.07 -9.85 -18.56
N HIS A 80 1.24 -10.06 -18.61
CA HIS A 80 1.99 -10.81 -17.58
C HIS A 80 2.18 -10.00 -16.27
N ALA A 81 1.23 -9.15 -15.93
CA ALA A 81 1.29 -8.36 -14.71
C ALA A 81 0.87 -9.21 -13.50
N ARG A 82 1.69 -9.22 -12.45
CA ARG A 82 1.36 -9.79 -11.14
C ARG A 82 1.34 -8.70 -10.08
N LEU A 83 0.65 -8.97 -8.98
CA LEU A 83 0.80 -8.18 -7.77
C LEU A 83 2.18 -8.46 -7.17
N SER A 84 2.78 -7.47 -6.53
CA SER A 84 3.95 -7.71 -5.68
C SER A 84 3.52 -8.29 -4.34
N ASP A 85 4.45 -8.89 -3.60
CA ASP A 85 4.17 -9.45 -2.26
C ASP A 85 3.52 -8.41 -1.33
N LEU A 86 3.98 -7.16 -1.38
CA LEU A 86 3.40 -6.06 -0.62
C LEU A 86 1.96 -5.74 -1.05
N GLU A 87 1.69 -5.73 -2.35
CA GLU A 87 0.35 -5.53 -2.89
C GLU A 87 -0.60 -6.69 -2.52
N GLU A 88 -0.12 -7.93 -2.53
CA GLU A 88 -0.91 -9.08 -2.09
C GLU A 88 -1.28 -8.97 -0.61
N ARG A 89 -0.31 -8.58 0.24
CA ARG A 89 -0.54 -8.32 1.67
C ARG A 89 -1.59 -7.23 1.92
N VAL A 90 -1.59 -6.17 1.12
CA VAL A 90 -2.58 -5.08 1.20
C VAL A 90 -4.02 -5.54 0.93
N LEU A 91 -4.21 -6.62 0.16
CA LEU A 91 -5.54 -7.15 -0.19
C LEU A 91 -6.08 -8.18 0.80
N ARG A 92 -5.28 -8.64 1.76
CA ARG A 92 -5.70 -9.60 2.79
C ARG A 92 -6.64 -8.98 3.82
#